data_AF-A0A0W1A2Q6-F1
#
_entry.id   AF-A0A0W1A2Q6-F1
#
_cell.length_a   1.000
_cell.length_b   1.000
_cell.length_c   1.000
_cell.angle_alpha   90.00
_cell.angle_beta   90.00
_cell.angle_gamma   90.00
#
_symmetry.space_group_name_H-M   'P 1'
#
loop_
_entity.id
_entity.type
_entity.pdbx_description
1 polymer ?
#
loop_
_entity_poly.entity_id
_entity_poly.type
_entity_poly.pdbx_seq_one_letter_code
_entity_poly.pdbx_strand_id
1 'polypeptide(L)'
;MEFVYIFFILTLAFVALCVLYKLKPKPLDPDSLTHEEIKKVRSKFNHPDVDGVCYGFTLNWAQDVAQGNEEQFYQKLSAMRLHRADLPSALKGIGYKEASNQELTSEEEVTKTLPDLFEKISIAQDPDDYREKYGALIRQPDISTILSKINTESTPAKHVFYKTHTFANKSEAIKYFDFLRSLGLKEHVAVVISTADHAMGFKRLGDQWLFIDINKLYKQNKEIPYFKVSASELVDILYDSSFDDNIQSRLTVNTDFISAQDEPYLLAGLKNAFPVFPLGSKISYKDKIDLFKLAAIQGDMVTVKKCLNAGLSVFSKKPLDDNSPILKAIDQGRRDVFAAMIRSSPNRLNQKRKSDGATLLHLACKKGGNGIVEELVQFKRLNVDAQDFNGMTPLMYACRLSIYTNDAQLIQLMLDRGASLTIKDKKGLTALDHAQETGHKIAEGLLVEKLNEHKTHDLGERGKHTSGRHFTFFNAKINEQSIPSSPLNAGPANS
;
A
#
# COMPACT_ATOMS: atom_id res chain seq x y z
N MET A 1 -45.73 -9.22 41.09
CA MET A 1 -44.36 -9.00 40.56
C MET A 1 -43.99 -10.00 39.48
N GLU A 2 -44.38 -11.28 39.57
CA GLU A 2 -44.06 -12.30 38.55
C GLU A 2 -44.63 -12.02 37.15
N PHE A 3 -45.86 -11.52 37.04
CA PHE A 3 -46.48 -11.21 35.74
C PHE A 3 -45.76 -10.09 34.96
N VAL A 4 -45.24 -9.08 35.66
CA VAL A 4 -44.47 -7.98 35.03
C VAL A 4 -43.11 -8.49 34.56
N TYR A 5 -42.51 -9.41 35.30
CA TYR A 5 -41.22 -10.02 34.95
C TYR A 5 -41.34 -10.93 33.71
N ILE A 6 -42.40 -11.73 33.64
CA ILE A 6 -42.69 -12.59 32.47
C ILE A 6 -42.96 -11.74 31.23
N PHE A 7 -43.74 -10.66 31.36
CA PHE A 7 -44.01 -9.76 30.24
C PHE A 7 -42.73 -9.06 29.75
N PHE A 8 -41.86 -8.62 30.67
CA PHE A 8 -40.59 -7.99 30.33
C PHE A 8 -39.65 -8.96 29.60
N ILE A 9 -39.55 -10.22 30.06
CA ILE A 9 -38.78 -11.28 29.39
C ILE A 9 -39.32 -11.58 27.99
N LEU A 10 -40.65 -11.65 27.82
CA LEU A 10 -41.27 -11.89 26.51
C LEU A 10 -41.04 -10.72 25.55
N THR A 11 -41.09 -9.47 26.03
CA THR A 11 -40.77 -8.30 25.19
C THR A 11 -39.29 -8.24 24.81
N LEU A 12 -38.38 -8.57 25.72
CA LEU A 12 -36.94 -8.69 25.44
C LEU A 12 -36.65 -9.80 24.43
N ALA A 13 -37.31 -10.96 24.59
CA ALA A 13 -37.19 -12.07 23.65
C ALA A 13 -37.74 -11.70 22.27
N PHE A 14 -38.86 -10.98 22.19
CA PHE A 14 -39.45 -10.52 20.94
C PHE A 14 -38.57 -9.47 20.25
N VAL A 15 -38.04 -8.50 20.99
CA VAL A 15 -37.10 -7.50 20.46
C VAL A 15 -35.82 -8.20 19.99
N ALA A 16 -35.27 -9.14 20.76
CA ALA A 16 -34.13 -9.95 20.36
C ALA A 16 -34.43 -10.78 19.10
N LEU A 17 -35.63 -11.34 18.96
CA LEU A 17 -36.05 -12.07 17.77
C LEU A 17 -36.17 -11.15 16.55
N CYS A 18 -36.73 -9.95 16.70
CA CYS A 18 -36.83 -8.96 15.64
C CYS A 18 -35.47 -8.41 15.23
N VAL A 19 -34.56 -8.22 16.18
CA VAL A 19 -33.16 -7.83 15.94
C VAL A 19 -32.43 -8.96 15.22
N LEU A 20 -32.56 -10.21 15.67
CA LEU A 20 -32.00 -11.39 15.00
C LEU A 20 -32.60 -11.60 13.60
N TYR A 21 -33.87 -11.28 13.39
CA TYR A 21 -34.52 -11.36 12.07
C TYR A 21 -34.04 -10.24 11.13
N LYS A 22 -33.79 -9.03 11.65
CA LYS A 22 -33.14 -7.94 10.89
C LYS A 22 -31.65 -8.20 10.63
N LEU A 23 -30.98 -8.94 11.51
CA LEU A 23 -29.57 -9.33 11.40
C LEU A 23 -29.36 -10.63 10.62
N LYS A 24 -30.42 -11.38 10.27
CA LYS A 24 -30.29 -12.48 9.33
C LYS A 24 -29.88 -11.89 7.99
N PRO A 25 -28.68 -12.20 7.46
CA PRO A 25 -28.34 -11.80 6.11
C PRO A 25 -29.45 -12.34 5.20
N LYS A 26 -30.02 -11.48 4.35
CA LYS A 26 -30.91 -11.94 3.28
C LYS A 26 -30.19 -13.08 2.57
N PRO A 27 -30.88 -14.19 2.24
CA PRO A 27 -30.26 -15.26 1.46
C PRO A 27 -29.62 -14.60 0.23
N LEU A 28 -28.30 -14.78 0.10
CA LEU A 28 -27.56 -14.32 -1.06
C LEU A 28 -28.23 -14.92 -2.29
N ASP A 29 -28.46 -14.09 -3.30
CA ASP A 29 -28.87 -14.61 -4.61
C ASP A 29 -27.82 -15.67 -5.01
N PRO A 30 -28.22 -16.93 -5.28
CA PRO A 30 -27.28 -17.98 -5.64
C PRO A 30 -26.46 -17.63 -6.88
N ASP A 31 -26.89 -16.65 -7.69
CA ASP A 31 -26.20 -16.16 -8.89
C ASP A 31 -25.37 -14.90 -8.68
N SER A 32 -25.13 -14.52 -7.43
CA SER A 32 -24.43 -13.31 -7.10
C SER A 32 -22.90 -13.48 -7.17
N LEU A 33 -22.18 -12.41 -7.53
CA LEU A 33 -20.71 -12.38 -7.48
C LEU A 33 -20.27 -11.53 -6.28
N THR A 34 -19.85 -12.20 -5.22
CA THR A 34 -19.34 -11.57 -4.00
C THR A 34 -17.84 -11.29 -4.10
N HIS A 35 -17.34 -10.38 -3.25
CA HIS A 35 -15.90 -10.14 -3.09
C HIS A 35 -15.13 -11.46 -2.87
N GLU A 36 -15.64 -12.31 -1.97
CA GLU A 36 -15.03 -13.60 -1.65
C GLU A 36 -15.01 -14.57 -2.83
N GLU A 37 -16.03 -14.55 -3.69
CA GLU A 37 -16.01 -15.37 -4.90
C GLU A 37 -14.99 -14.87 -5.91
N ILE A 38 -14.81 -13.55 -6.05
CA ILE A 38 -13.74 -12.99 -6.90
C ILE A 38 -12.38 -13.43 -6.37
N LYS A 39 -12.15 -13.36 -5.06
CA LYS A 39 -10.93 -13.89 -4.43
C LYS A 39 -10.73 -15.38 -4.72
N LYS A 40 -11.78 -16.19 -4.55
CA LYS A 40 -11.74 -17.64 -4.81
C LYS A 40 -11.50 -18.00 -6.28
N VAL A 41 -12.05 -17.24 -7.21
CA VAL A 41 -11.81 -17.47 -8.65
C VAL A 41 -10.36 -17.13 -8.97
N ARG A 42 -9.83 -16.02 -8.45
CA ARG A 42 -8.43 -15.60 -8.64
C ARG A 42 -7.43 -16.58 -8.03
N SER A 43 -7.70 -17.13 -6.85
CA SER A 43 -6.79 -18.08 -6.20
C SER A 43 -6.59 -19.37 -7.00
N LYS A 44 -7.50 -19.71 -7.92
CA LYS A 44 -7.33 -20.82 -8.88
C LYS A 44 -6.22 -20.57 -9.91
N PHE A 45 -5.70 -19.34 -10.03
CA PHE A 45 -4.68 -18.93 -11.00
C PHE A 45 -3.36 -18.51 -10.34
N ASN A 46 -3.03 -19.08 -9.17
CA ASN A 46 -1.80 -18.77 -8.41
C ASN A 46 -1.65 -17.30 -7.99
N HIS A 47 -2.74 -16.52 -8.00
CA HIS A 47 -2.73 -15.21 -7.36
C HIS A 47 -2.83 -15.41 -5.83
N PRO A 48 -1.93 -14.79 -5.05
CA PRO A 48 -1.97 -14.92 -3.59
C PRO A 48 -3.32 -14.50 -3.04
N ASP A 49 -3.75 -15.13 -1.95
CA ASP A 49 -4.89 -14.67 -1.16
C ASP A 49 -4.47 -13.43 -0.36
N VAL A 50 -4.30 -12.32 -1.08
CA VAL A 50 -3.94 -11.01 -0.52
C VAL A 50 -5.17 -10.35 0.11
N ASP A 51 -4.92 -9.54 1.14
CA ASP A 51 -5.94 -8.81 1.88
C ASP A 51 -6.62 -7.76 0.97
N GLY A 52 -7.73 -8.18 0.36
CA GLY A 52 -8.62 -7.31 -0.40
C GLY A 52 -8.23 -7.16 -1.87
N VAL A 53 -9.23 -6.86 -2.70
CA VAL A 53 -9.07 -6.75 -4.16
C VAL A 53 -9.70 -5.46 -4.72
N CYS A 54 -10.24 -4.63 -3.83
CA CYS A 54 -11.08 -3.49 -4.15
C CYS A 54 -10.33 -2.42 -4.94
N TYR A 55 -9.10 -2.11 -4.55
CA TYR A 55 -8.31 -1.06 -5.18
C TYR A 55 -7.88 -1.47 -6.58
N GLY A 56 -7.29 -2.65 -6.73
CA GLY A 56 -6.89 -3.18 -8.03
C GLY A 56 -8.07 -3.33 -8.99
N PHE A 57 -9.21 -3.83 -8.50
CA PHE A 57 -10.45 -3.93 -9.27
C PHE A 57 -10.94 -2.57 -9.75
N THR A 58 -11.06 -1.61 -8.83
CA THR A 58 -11.61 -0.28 -9.12
C THR A 58 -10.70 0.47 -10.10
N LEU A 59 -9.38 0.29 -9.98
CA LEU A 59 -8.44 0.96 -10.87
C LEU A 59 -8.48 0.41 -12.31
N ASN A 60 -8.63 -0.92 -12.46
CA ASN A 60 -8.84 -1.53 -13.78
C ASN A 60 -10.18 -1.09 -14.40
N TRP A 61 -11.25 -1.01 -13.61
CA TRP A 61 -12.52 -0.45 -14.08
C TRP A 61 -12.35 1.01 -14.55
N ALA A 62 -11.65 1.83 -13.76
CA ALA A 62 -11.45 3.24 -14.08
C ALA A 62 -10.60 3.44 -15.34
N GLN A 63 -9.64 2.55 -15.57
CA GLN A 63 -8.86 2.50 -16.80
C GLN A 63 -9.74 2.20 -18.02
N ASP A 64 -10.56 1.15 -17.95
CA ASP A 64 -11.42 0.78 -19.08
C ASP A 64 -12.44 1.89 -19.39
N VAL A 65 -13.00 2.55 -18.37
CA VAL A 65 -13.84 3.75 -18.57
C VAL A 65 -13.08 4.88 -19.24
N ALA A 66 -11.86 5.16 -18.79
CA ALA A 66 -11.03 6.24 -19.33
C ALA A 66 -10.67 6.03 -20.81
N GLN A 67 -10.67 4.78 -21.25
CA GLN A 67 -10.34 4.35 -22.61
C GLN A 67 -11.57 4.09 -23.49
N GLY A 68 -12.79 4.16 -22.93
CA GLY A 68 -14.03 3.85 -23.65
C GLY A 68 -14.29 2.35 -23.83
N ASN A 69 -13.64 1.51 -23.03
CA ASN A 69 -13.70 0.05 -23.07
C ASN A 69 -14.56 -0.54 -21.93
N GLU A 70 -15.33 0.28 -21.21
CA GLU A 70 -16.08 -0.18 -20.03
C GLU A 70 -17.09 -1.29 -20.32
N GLU A 71 -17.62 -1.36 -21.55
CA GLU A 71 -18.51 -2.43 -21.96
C GLU A 71 -17.80 -3.80 -21.91
N GLN A 72 -16.55 -3.86 -22.37
CA GLN A 72 -15.73 -5.07 -22.29
C GLN A 72 -15.46 -5.45 -20.84
N PHE A 73 -15.20 -4.47 -19.96
CA PHE A 73 -15.06 -4.71 -18.52
C PHE A 73 -16.32 -5.37 -17.96
N TYR A 74 -17.51 -4.88 -18.32
CA TYR A 74 -18.78 -5.43 -17.85
C TYR A 74 -19.08 -6.82 -18.41
N GLN A 75 -18.72 -7.09 -19.67
CA GLN A 75 -18.79 -8.44 -20.26
C GLN A 75 -17.91 -9.42 -19.49
N LYS A 76 -16.68 -9.02 -19.11
CA LYS A 76 -15.80 -9.83 -18.26
C LYS A 76 -16.44 -10.15 -16.90
N LEU A 77 -17.10 -9.18 -16.25
CA LEU A 77 -17.82 -9.44 -14.99
C LEU A 77 -18.97 -10.45 -15.17
N SER A 78 -19.67 -10.40 -16.29
CA SER A 78 -20.72 -11.36 -16.63
C SER A 78 -20.14 -12.77 -16.83
N ALA A 79 -19.05 -12.89 -17.59
CA ALA A 79 -18.34 -14.16 -17.78
C ALA A 79 -17.80 -14.73 -16.46
N MET A 80 -17.26 -13.88 -15.57
CA MET A 80 -16.83 -14.30 -14.23
C MET A 80 -17.98 -14.85 -13.38
N ARG A 81 -19.16 -14.22 -13.44
CA ARG A 81 -20.37 -14.69 -12.76
C ARG A 81 -20.76 -16.08 -13.25
N LEU A 82 -20.76 -16.26 -14.56
CA LEU A 82 -21.14 -17.52 -15.19
C LEU A 82 -20.18 -18.65 -14.85
N HIS A 83 -18.87 -18.41 -14.98
CA HIS A 83 -17.84 -19.43 -14.80
C HIS A 83 -17.24 -19.51 -13.40
N ARG A 84 -17.88 -18.91 -12.37
CA ARG A 84 -17.33 -18.86 -11.00
C ARG A 84 -16.91 -20.23 -10.45
N ALA A 85 -17.68 -21.26 -10.78
CA ALA A 85 -17.42 -22.63 -10.31
C ALA A 85 -16.36 -23.36 -11.17
N ASP A 86 -16.40 -23.19 -12.49
CA ASP A 86 -15.76 -24.07 -13.46
C ASP A 86 -14.76 -23.37 -14.41
N LEU A 87 -14.39 -22.11 -14.15
CA LEU A 87 -13.51 -21.31 -15.01
C LEU A 87 -12.25 -22.05 -15.53
N PRO A 88 -11.49 -22.81 -14.71
CA PRO A 88 -10.34 -23.57 -15.23
C PRO A 88 -10.73 -24.61 -16.30
N SER A 89 -11.87 -25.28 -16.11
CA SER A 89 -12.40 -26.24 -17.08
C SER A 89 -12.92 -25.55 -18.33
N ALA A 90 -13.61 -24.41 -18.18
CA ALA A 90 -14.09 -23.60 -19.30
C ALA A 90 -12.93 -23.10 -20.17
N LEU A 91 -11.87 -22.55 -19.56
CA LEU A 91 -10.65 -22.12 -20.28
C LEU A 91 -9.94 -23.28 -20.99
N LYS A 92 -9.90 -24.46 -20.37
CA LYS A 92 -9.35 -25.65 -21.01
C LYS A 92 -10.18 -26.07 -22.24
N GLY A 93 -11.50 -25.98 -22.15
CA GLY A 93 -12.42 -26.21 -23.27
C GLY A 93 -12.17 -25.23 -24.43
N ILE A 94 -12.03 -23.94 -24.12
CA ILE A 94 -11.69 -22.89 -25.08
C ILE A 94 -10.35 -23.22 -25.76
N GLY A 95 -9.32 -23.59 -25.00
CA GLY A 95 -8.01 -23.96 -25.57
C GLY A 95 -8.06 -25.17 -26.52
N TYR A 96 -8.95 -26.14 -26.27
CA TYR A 96 -9.16 -27.26 -27.22
C TYR A 96 -9.85 -26.82 -28.51
N LYS A 97 -10.82 -25.90 -28.42
CA LYS A 97 -11.47 -25.32 -29.60
C LYS A 97 -10.48 -24.57 -30.47
N GLU A 98 -9.65 -23.74 -29.87
CA GLU A 98 -8.58 -23.00 -30.57
C GLU A 98 -7.57 -23.94 -31.25
N ALA A 99 -7.10 -24.96 -30.52
CA ALA A 99 -6.19 -25.97 -31.09
C ALA A 99 -6.81 -26.76 -32.26
N SER A 100 -8.14 -26.81 -32.32
CA SER A 100 -8.91 -27.48 -33.38
C SER A 100 -9.41 -26.51 -34.46
N ASN A 101 -8.97 -25.24 -34.46
CA ASN A 101 -9.43 -24.18 -35.36
C ASN A 101 -10.97 -24.00 -35.39
N GLN A 102 -11.64 -24.21 -34.26
CA GLN A 102 -13.06 -23.91 -34.12
C GLN A 102 -13.26 -22.42 -33.76
N GLU A 103 -14.31 -21.80 -34.32
CA GLU A 103 -14.68 -20.43 -33.95
C GLU A 103 -15.17 -20.39 -32.50
N LEU A 104 -14.65 -19.43 -31.74
CA LEU A 104 -15.09 -19.12 -30.38
C LEU A 104 -16.34 -18.25 -30.42
N THR A 105 -17.24 -18.46 -29.47
CA THR A 105 -18.35 -17.52 -29.26
C THR A 105 -17.83 -16.21 -28.67
N SER A 106 -18.61 -15.13 -28.79
CA SER A 106 -18.25 -13.85 -28.14
C SER A 106 -18.05 -13.99 -26.63
N GLU A 107 -18.79 -14.88 -25.98
CA GLU A 107 -18.63 -15.18 -24.54
C GLU A 107 -17.31 -15.92 -24.25
N GLU A 108 -16.91 -16.86 -25.12
CA GLU A 108 -15.65 -17.59 -24.99
C GLU A 108 -14.43 -16.68 -25.21
N GLU A 109 -14.51 -15.76 -26.19
CA GLU A 109 -13.50 -14.73 -26.41
C GLU A 109 -13.31 -13.86 -25.17
N VAL A 110 -14.41 -13.40 -24.55
CA VAL A 110 -14.36 -12.63 -23.30
C VAL A 110 -13.80 -13.48 -22.15
N THR A 111 -14.29 -14.71 -21.99
CA THR A 111 -13.88 -15.62 -20.91
C THR A 111 -12.38 -15.91 -20.95
N LYS A 112 -11.81 -16.05 -22.14
CA LYS A 112 -10.37 -16.23 -22.36
C LYS A 112 -9.52 -15.09 -21.80
N THR A 113 -10.05 -13.87 -21.72
CA THR A 113 -9.33 -12.69 -21.20
C THR A 113 -9.36 -12.54 -19.68
N LEU A 114 -10.14 -13.36 -18.97
CA LEU A 114 -10.28 -13.25 -17.51
C LEU A 114 -8.95 -13.42 -16.73
N PRO A 115 -8.06 -14.37 -17.08
CA PRO A 115 -6.76 -14.48 -16.42
C PRO A 115 -5.90 -13.20 -16.52
N ASP A 116 -5.92 -12.50 -17.66
CA ASP A 116 -5.22 -11.22 -17.83
C ASP A 116 -5.79 -10.15 -16.90
N LEU A 117 -7.13 -10.06 -16.79
CA LEU A 117 -7.77 -9.15 -15.85
C LEU A 117 -7.38 -9.46 -14.40
N PHE A 118 -7.29 -10.74 -14.01
CA PHE A 118 -6.87 -11.13 -12.66
C PHE A 118 -5.43 -10.74 -12.37
N GLU A 119 -4.54 -10.90 -13.34
CA GLU A 119 -3.15 -10.46 -13.22
C GLU A 119 -3.09 -8.94 -13.04
N LYS A 120 -3.77 -8.16 -13.90
CA LYS A 120 -3.80 -6.70 -13.81
C LYS A 120 -4.40 -6.20 -12.50
N ILE A 121 -5.44 -6.85 -11.98
CA ILE A 121 -5.99 -6.54 -10.65
C ILE A 121 -4.94 -6.79 -9.57
N SER A 122 -4.22 -7.91 -9.63
CA SER A 122 -3.18 -8.26 -8.65
C SER A 122 -2.04 -7.23 -8.66
N ILE A 123 -1.57 -6.87 -9.84
CA ILE A 123 -0.48 -5.90 -10.05
C ILE A 123 -0.85 -4.52 -9.54
N ALA A 124 -2.11 -4.13 -9.71
CA ALA A 124 -2.64 -2.86 -9.23
C ALA A 124 -2.92 -2.86 -7.72
N GLN A 125 -3.32 -4.00 -7.16
CA GLN A 125 -3.62 -4.15 -5.74
C GLN A 125 -2.32 -4.17 -4.92
N ASP A 126 -1.35 -5.01 -5.22
CA ASP A 126 -0.16 -5.16 -4.36
C ASP A 126 1.13 -4.93 -5.16
N PRO A 127 1.39 -3.68 -5.59
CA PRO A 127 2.51 -3.39 -6.49
C PRO A 127 3.89 -3.72 -5.89
N ASP A 128 4.00 -3.81 -4.57
CA ASP A 128 5.20 -4.22 -3.86
C ASP A 128 5.55 -5.70 -4.08
N ASP A 129 4.54 -6.58 -4.16
CA ASP A 129 4.71 -8.00 -4.51
C ASP A 129 5.09 -8.20 -5.99
N TYR A 130 4.84 -7.20 -6.84
CA TYR A 130 5.15 -7.21 -8.28
C TYR A 130 6.34 -6.34 -8.68
N ARG A 131 7.29 -6.11 -7.74
CA ARG A 131 8.46 -5.23 -7.93
C ARG A 131 9.20 -5.44 -9.26
N GLU A 132 9.41 -6.69 -9.70
CA GLU A 132 10.12 -7.00 -10.95
C GLU A 132 9.42 -6.39 -12.17
N LYS A 133 8.08 -6.36 -12.18
CA LYS A 133 7.28 -5.75 -13.25
C LYS A 133 7.38 -4.22 -13.26
N TYR A 134 7.53 -3.62 -12.08
CA TYR A 134 7.70 -2.18 -11.92
C TYR A 134 9.14 -1.71 -12.15
N GLY A 135 10.14 -2.54 -11.89
CA GLY A 135 11.56 -2.17 -11.90
C GLY A 135 11.99 -1.30 -10.71
N ALA A 136 11.04 -0.96 -9.83
CA ALA A 136 11.24 -0.10 -8.66
C ALA A 136 10.21 -0.47 -7.57
N LEU A 137 10.42 0.02 -6.35
CA LEU A 137 9.47 -0.14 -5.25
C LEU A 137 8.30 0.83 -5.44
N ILE A 138 7.10 0.30 -5.70
CA ILE A 138 5.87 1.06 -5.88
C ILE A 138 4.86 0.66 -4.79
N ARG A 139 4.06 1.62 -4.33
CA ARG A 139 3.03 1.40 -3.29
C ARG A 139 1.73 2.10 -3.66
N GLN A 140 0.60 1.61 -3.17
CA GLN A 140 -0.66 2.35 -3.29
C GLN A 140 -0.57 3.69 -2.52
N PRO A 141 -1.16 4.79 -3.02
CA PRO A 141 -1.90 4.94 -4.27
C PRO A 141 -1.07 5.64 -5.37
N ASP A 142 0.11 5.14 -5.75
CA ASP A 142 0.83 5.67 -6.94
C ASP A 142 0.11 5.28 -8.25
N ILE A 143 -1.07 5.87 -8.45
CA ILE A 143 -1.98 5.58 -9.57
C ILE A 143 -1.28 5.79 -10.90
N SER A 144 -0.47 6.86 -11.05
CA SER A 144 0.19 7.18 -12.30
C SER A 144 1.13 6.06 -12.74
N THR A 145 1.98 5.57 -11.83
CA THR A 145 2.89 4.47 -12.13
C THR A 145 2.14 3.16 -12.33
N ILE A 146 1.12 2.87 -11.50
CA ILE A 146 0.32 1.66 -11.62
C ILE A 146 -0.40 1.61 -12.97
N LEU A 147 -1.13 2.68 -13.35
CA LEU A 147 -1.82 2.78 -14.64
C LEU A 147 -0.87 2.57 -15.82
N SER A 148 0.33 3.13 -15.77
CA SER A 148 1.33 2.96 -16.83
C SER A 148 1.76 1.50 -17.06
N LYS A 149 1.60 0.64 -16.04
CA LYS A 149 2.03 -0.76 -16.06
C LYS A 149 0.91 -1.75 -16.33
N ILE A 150 -0.32 -1.44 -15.91
CA ILE A 150 -1.48 -2.27 -16.23
C ILE A 150 -2.08 -1.93 -17.60
N ASN A 151 -1.73 -0.78 -18.17
CA ASN A 151 -2.19 -0.40 -19.51
C ASN A 151 -1.65 -1.28 -20.63
N THR A 152 -2.57 -1.79 -21.43
CA THR A 152 -2.30 -2.55 -22.66
C THR A 152 -2.62 -1.77 -23.93
N GLU A 153 -3.25 -0.61 -23.82
CA GLU A 153 -3.81 0.12 -24.96
C GLU A 153 -2.93 1.26 -25.48
N SER A 154 -3.16 1.63 -26.75
CA SER A 154 -2.44 2.69 -27.46
C SER A 154 -2.62 4.09 -26.85
N THR A 155 -3.76 4.37 -26.21
CA THR A 155 -4.03 5.62 -25.49
C THR A 155 -4.06 5.36 -23.98
N PRO A 156 -2.98 5.67 -23.25
CA PRO A 156 -2.91 5.35 -21.83
C PRO A 156 -3.86 6.23 -21.01
N ALA A 157 -4.64 5.59 -20.14
CA ALA A 157 -5.33 6.27 -19.05
C ALA A 157 -4.30 6.96 -18.13
N LYS A 158 -4.60 8.19 -17.71
CA LYS A 158 -3.72 9.00 -16.87
C LYS A 158 -4.47 9.48 -15.64
N HIS A 159 -3.72 9.63 -14.55
CA HIS A 159 -4.20 10.33 -13.37
C HIS A 159 -4.22 11.84 -13.63
N VAL A 160 -5.41 12.44 -13.69
CA VAL A 160 -5.62 13.85 -14.02
C VAL A 160 -5.47 14.73 -12.78
N PHE A 161 -6.14 14.35 -11.70
CA PHE A 161 -6.24 15.15 -10.48
C PHE A 161 -6.64 14.26 -9.31
N TYR A 162 -6.23 14.64 -8.10
CA TYR A 162 -6.71 14.01 -6.88
C TYR A 162 -7.04 15.05 -5.81
N LYS A 163 -7.86 14.66 -4.85
CA LYS A 163 -8.21 15.51 -3.72
C LYS A 163 -8.57 14.70 -2.48
N THR A 164 -7.84 14.91 -1.39
CA THR A 164 -8.22 14.41 -0.08
C THR A 164 -9.14 15.41 0.62
N HIS A 165 -10.31 14.96 1.07
CA HIS A 165 -11.28 15.82 1.75
C HIS A 165 -12.15 15.07 2.77
N THR A 166 -12.79 15.83 3.64
CA THR A 166 -13.72 15.31 4.65
C THR A 166 -15.04 16.05 4.56
N PHE A 167 -16.13 15.30 4.41
CA PHE A 167 -17.49 15.80 4.53
C PHE A 167 -17.92 15.80 6.00
N ALA A 168 -18.52 16.89 6.46
CA ALA A 168 -19.04 16.99 7.82
C ALA A 168 -20.39 16.30 8.01
N ASN A 169 -21.16 16.14 6.92
CA ASN A 169 -22.48 15.53 6.87
C ASN A 169 -22.82 15.13 5.43
N LYS A 170 -23.86 14.29 5.29
CA LYS A 170 -24.37 13.86 3.97
C LYS A 170 -24.76 15.03 3.06
N SER A 171 -25.29 16.14 3.61
CA SER A 171 -25.66 17.30 2.79
C SER A 171 -24.46 17.96 2.13
N GLU A 172 -23.32 18.05 2.81
CA GLU A 172 -22.07 18.55 2.23
C GLU A 172 -21.54 17.61 1.14
N ALA A 173 -21.63 16.29 1.37
CA ALA A 173 -21.28 15.30 0.36
C ALA A 173 -22.18 15.43 -0.89
N ILE A 174 -23.50 15.55 -0.72
CA ILE A 174 -24.46 15.73 -1.83
C ILE A 174 -24.10 16.97 -2.64
N LYS A 175 -23.86 18.11 -1.96
CA LYS A 175 -23.43 19.35 -2.64
C LYS A 175 -22.14 19.19 -3.43
N TYR A 176 -21.20 18.38 -2.94
CA TYR A 176 -19.96 18.09 -3.66
C TYR A 176 -20.23 17.28 -4.94
N PHE A 177 -21.04 16.23 -4.88
CA PHE A 177 -21.39 15.47 -6.09
C PHE A 177 -22.23 16.32 -7.06
N ASP A 178 -23.19 17.11 -6.58
CA ASP A 178 -23.92 18.07 -7.42
C ASP A 178 -22.98 19.10 -8.07
N PHE A 179 -21.96 19.54 -7.34
CA PHE A 179 -20.92 20.41 -7.88
C PHE A 179 -20.09 19.71 -8.97
N LEU A 180 -19.65 18.46 -8.76
CA LEU A 180 -18.96 17.68 -9.80
C LEU A 180 -19.81 17.53 -11.06
N ARG A 181 -21.12 17.34 -10.91
CA ARG A 181 -22.07 17.34 -12.04
C ARG A 181 -22.08 18.71 -12.73
N SER A 182 -22.19 19.80 -11.96
CA SER A 182 -22.22 21.17 -12.51
C SER A 182 -20.93 21.58 -13.22
N LEU A 183 -19.79 20.98 -12.85
CA LEU A 183 -18.51 21.16 -13.54
C LEU A 183 -18.48 20.50 -14.93
N GLY A 184 -19.48 19.69 -15.28
CA GLY A 184 -19.54 19.02 -16.57
C GLY A 184 -18.56 17.85 -16.68
N LEU A 185 -18.35 17.08 -15.60
CA LEU A 185 -17.51 15.89 -15.61
C LEU A 185 -17.91 14.97 -16.78
N LYS A 186 -17.03 14.73 -17.74
CA LYS A 186 -17.39 13.94 -18.93
C LYS A 186 -17.56 12.46 -18.60
N GLU A 187 -18.30 11.73 -19.43
CA GLU A 187 -18.61 10.32 -19.15
C GLU A 187 -17.37 9.40 -19.23
N HIS A 188 -16.36 9.77 -20.02
CA HIS A 188 -15.08 9.04 -20.06
C HIS A 188 -14.17 9.36 -18.87
N VAL A 189 -14.56 10.26 -17.95
CA VAL A 189 -13.76 10.52 -16.74
C VAL A 189 -14.25 9.59 -15.64
N ALA A 190 -13.41 8.62 -15.30
CA ALA A 190 -13.63 7.75 -14.16
C ALA A 190 -13.17 8.44 -12.88
N VAL A 191 -13.91 8.24 -11.79
CA VAL A 191 -13.50 8.69 -10.45
C VAL A 191 -13.34 7.48 -9.55
N VAL A 192 -12.13 7.31 -9.01
CA VAL A 192 -11.83 6.36 -7.94
C VAL A 192 -11.98 7.10 -6.63
N ILE A 193 -12.85 6.62 -5.76
CA ILE A 193 -13.05 7.16 -4.42
C ILE A 193 -12.60 6.14 -3.38
N SER A 194 -11.68 6.53 -2.52
CA SER A 194 -11.04 5.65 -1.55
C SER A 194 -11.12 6.19 -0.13
N THR A 195 -11.32 5.27 0.82
CA THR A 195 -11.08 5.48 2.24
C THR A 195 -9.74 4.84 2.62
N ALA A 196 -9.43 4.73 3.92
CA ALA A 196 -8.23 4.03 4.34
C ALA A 196 -8.23 2.53 3.99
N ASP A 197 -9.41 1.92 3.91
CA ASP A 197 -9.57 0.45 3.85
C ASP A 197 -10.38 -0.04 2.64
N HIS A 198 -10.94 0.87 1.83
CA HIS A 198 -11.79 0.50 0.69
C HIS A 198 -11.64 1.46 -0.48
N ALA A 199 -11.88 0.97 -1.70
CA ALA A 199 -11.88 1.75 -2.93
C ALA A 199 -13.12 1.39 -3.76
N MET A 200 -13.75 2.41 -4.33
CA MET A 200 -14.99 2.32 -5.12
C MET A 200 -14.89 3.23 -6.35
N GLY A 201 -15.71 2.97 -7.36
CA GLY A 201 -15.68 3.69 -8.62
C GLY A 201 -16.99 4.40 -8.92
N PHE A 202 -16.94 5.59 -9.52
CA PHE A 202 -18.11 6.21 -10.13
C PHE A 202 -17.77 7.08 -11.34
N LYS A 203 -18.73 7.24 -12.28
CA LYS A 203 -18.64 8.15 -13.43
C LYS A 203 -19.97 8.86 -13.65
N ARG A 204 -19.94 9.97 -14.40
CA ARG A 204 -21.19 10.64 -14.84
C ARG A 204 -21.89 9.80 -15.91
N LEU A 205 -23.22 9.76 -15.87
CA LEU A 205 -24.08 9.24 -16.91
C LEU A 205 -25.30 10.16 -17.06
N GLY A 206 -25.29 11.05 -18.06
CA GLY A 206 -26.29 12.11 -18.17
C GLY A 206 -26.40 12.95 -16.89
N ASP A 207 -27.58 12.98 -16.28
CA ASP A 207 -27.88 13.70 -15.01
C ASP A 207 -27.69 12.83 -13.75
N GLN A 208 -27.28 11.58 -13.92
CA GLN A 208 -27.09 10.58 -12.87
C GLN A 208 -25.62 10.17 -12.73
N TRP A 209 -25.37 9.33 -11.73
CA TRP A 209 -24.11 8.69 -11.46
C TRP A 209 -24.20 7.20 -11.74
N LEU A 210 -23.19 6.68 -12.42
CA LEU A 210 -22.92 5.25 -12.47
C LEU A 210 -21.95 4.93 -11.35
N PHE A 211 -22.33 4.02 -10.44
CA PHE A 211 -21.52 3.60 -9.30
C PHE A 211 -21.19 2.11 -9.34
N ILE A 212 -19.96 1.76 -9.00
CA ILE A 212 -19.48 0.39 -8.88
C ILE A 212 -18.73 0.19 -7.56
N ASP A 213 -19.05 -0.91 -6.87
CA ASP A 213 -18.40 -1.35 -5.64
C ASP A 213 -18.31 -2.88 -5.69
N ILE A 214 -17.07 -3.39 -5.61
CA ILE A 214 -16.82 -4.83 -5.65
C ILE A 214 -17.60 -5.59 -4.56
N ASN A 215 -17.81 -4.95 -3.41
CA ASN A 215 -18.52 -5.56 -2.29
C ASN A 215 -20.02 -5.69 -2.54
N LYS A 216 -20.58 -4.91 -3.48
CA LYS A 216 -22.01 -4.85 -3.78
C LYS A 216 -22.34 -5.39 -5.17
N LEU A 217 -21.39 -6.03 -5.87
CA LEU A 217 -21.62 -6.61 -7.20
C LEU A 217 -22.76 -7.63 -7.20
N TYR A 218 -22.94 -8.35 -6.09
CA TYR A 218 -24.01 -9.32 -5.89
C TYR A 218 -25.44 -8.73 -5.94
N LYS A 219 -25.59 -7.41 -5.70
CA LYS A 219 -26.88 -6.71 -5.77
C LYS A 219 -27.16 -6.12 -7.16
N GLN A 220 -26.24 -6.25 -8.11
CA GLN A 220 -26.34 -5.63 -9.42
C GLN A 220 -26.96 -6.60 -10.42
N ASN A 221 -27.65 -6.05 -11.41
CA ASN A 221 -28.26 -6.83 -12.48
C ASN A 221 -27.16 -7.68 -13.20
N LYS A 222 -27.52 -8.90 -13.60
CA LYS A 222 -26.67 -9.80 -14.39
C LYS A 222 -26.18 -9.14 -15.68
N GLU A 223 -27.03 -8.35 -16.33
CA GLU A 223 -26.76 -7.63 -17.58
C GLU A 223 -26.14 -6.24 -17.34
N ILE A 224 -26.30 -5.68 -16.14
CA ILE A 224 -25.88 -4.31 -15.80
C ILE A 224 -25.18 -4.32 -14.43
N PRO A 225 -23.85 -4.55 -14.39
CA PRO A 225 -23.07 -4.71 -13.16
C PRO A 225 -22.72 -3.34 -12.51
N TYR A 226 -23.65 -2.40 -12.52
CA TYR A 226 -23.47 -1.07 -11.94
C TYR A 226 -24.81 -0.48 -11.47
N PHE A 227 -24.74 0.43 -10.50
CA PHE A 227 -25.90 1.16 -10.02
C PHE A 227 -26.02 2.49 -10.74
N LYS A 228 -27.22 2.78 -11.27
CA LYS A 228 -27.58 4.13 -11.73
C LYS A 228 -28.25 4.85 -10.57
N VAL A 229 -27.61 5.89 -10.05
CA VAL A 229 -27.99 6.54 -8.79
C VAL A 229 -27.96 8.06 -8.91
N SER A 230 -28.84 8.72 -8.17
CA SER A 230 -28.77 10.15 -7.89
C SER A 230 -27.59 10.49 -6.97
N ALA A 231 -27.26 11.78 -6.85
CA ALA A 231 -26.23 12.23 -5.89
C ALA A 231 -26.56 11.84 -4.44
N SER A 232 -27.85 11.88 -4.06
CA SER A 232 -28.29 11.47 -2.72
C SER A 232 -28.06 9.98 -2.48
N GLU A 233 -28.47 9.13 -3.41
CA GLU A 233 -28.31 7.68 -3.32
C GLU A 233 -26.83 7.27 -3.34
N LEU A 234 -26.01 7.94 -4.17
CA LEU A 234 -24.55 7.74 -4.16
C LEU A 234 -23.97 8.02 -2.77
N VAL A 235 -24.35 9.14 -2.16
CA VAL A 235 -23.89 9.51 -0.81
C VAL A 235 -24.35 8.49 0.23
N ASP A 236 -25.60 8.02 0.15
CA ASP A 236 -26.08 6.98 1.05
C ASP A 236 -25.27 5.68 0.90
N ILE A 237 -24.99 5.25 -0.33
CA ILE A 237 -24.18 4.07 -0.61
C ILE A 237 -22.76 4.22 -0.07
N LEU A 238 -22.13 5.40 -0.25
CA LEU A 238 -20.77 5.68 0.22
C LEU A 238 -20.68 5.65 1.75
N TYR A 239 -21.65 6.25 2.43
CA TYR A 239 -21.73 6.23 3.90
C TYR A 239 -22.02 4.81 4.43
N ASP A 240 -22.85 4.04 3.75
CA ASP A 240 -23.12 2.64 4.11
C ASP A 240 -21.91 1.73 3.87
N SER A 241 -21.10 2.03 2.84
CA SER A 241 -19.88 1.27 2.50
C SER A 241 -18.67 1.65 3.36
N SER A 242 -18.75 2.64 4.26
CA SER A 242 -17.59 3.13 5.02
C SER A 242 -17.24 2.36 6.31
N PHE A 243 -17.89 1.20 6.57
CA PHE A 243 -17.56 0.19 7.60
C PHE A 243 -17.31 0.61 9.06
N ASP A 244 -17.55 1.88 9.42
CA ASP A 244 -17.36 2.34 10.80
C ASP A 244 -18.73 2.61 11.43
N ASP A 245 -19.13 1.74 12.36
CA ASP A 245 -20.43 1.77 13.05
C ASP A 245 -20.70 3.11 13.79
N ASN A 246 -19.69 3.96 13.95
CA ASN A 246 -19.79 5.29 14.57
C ASN A 246 -19.78 6.45 13.55
N ILE A 247 -19.62 6.19 12.25
CA ILE A 247 -19.58 7.19 11.19
C ILE A 247 -20.95 7.30 10.53
N GLN A 248 -21.93 7.85 11.23
CA GLN A 248 -23.19 8.29 10.58
C GLN A 248 -23.17 9.76 10.17
N SER A 249 -22.12 10.52 10.50
CA SER A 249 -22.05 11.96 10.16
C SER A 249 -20.88 12.35 9.25
N ARG A 250 -19.66 11.84 9.41
CA ARG A 250 -18.48 12.42 8.71
C ARG A 250 -17.72 11.44 7.83
N LEU A 251 -17.57 11.72 6.54
CA LEU A 251 -16.87 10.83 5.61
C LEU A 251 -15.57 11.48 5.13
N THR A 252 -14.43 10.81 5.38
CA THR A 252 -13.12 11.22 4.87
C THR A 252 -12.72 10.33 3.72
N VAL A 253 -12.46 10.92 2.56
CA VAL A 253 -12.17 10.21 1.31
C VAL A 253 -11.07 10.90 0.53
N ASN A 254 -10.42 10.13 -0.33
CA ASN A 254 -9.66 10.65 -1.45
C ASN A 254 -10.45 10.37 -2.73
N THR A 255 -10.47 11.33 -3.65
CA THR A 255 -11.03 11.13 -5.00
C THR A 255 -9.94 11.35 -6.03
N ASP A 256 -9.67 10.35 -6.85
CA ASP A 256 -8.73 10.36 -7.97
C ASP A 256 -9.51 10.34 -9.30
N PHE A 257 -9.19 11.27 -10.18
CA PHE A 257 -9.85 11.45 -11.48
C PHE A 257 -8.94 10.87 -12.57
N ILE A 258 -9.47 9.94 -13.36
CA ILE A 258 -8.73 9.19 -14.37
C ILE A 258 -9.35 9.40 -15.75
N SER A 259 -8.52 9.71 -16.74
CA SER A 259 -8.93 9.98 -18.13
C SER A 259 -7.78 9.65 -19.08
N ALA A 260 -8.07 9.14 -20.28
CA ALA A 260 -7.07 9.05 -21.36
C ALA A 260 -6.87 10.39 -22.10
N GLN A 261 -7.82 11.31 -21.94
CA GLN A 261 -7.82 12.65 -22.56
C GLN A 261 -7.35 13.71 -21.56
N ASP A 262 -6.79 14.80 -22.08
CA ASP A 262 -6.45 15.97 -21.28
C ASP A 262 -7.73 16.68 -20.81
N GLU A 263 -7.80 16.98 -19.51
CA GLU A 263 -8.98 17.59 -18.87
C GLU A 263 -8.64 18.93 -18.19
N PRO A 264 -8.21 19.97 -18.95
CA PRO A 264 -7.79 21.25 -18.38
C PRO A 264 -8.92 22.00 -17.68
N TYR A 265 -10.16 21.89 -18.18
CA TYR A 265 -11.34 22.53 -17.56
C TYR A 265 -11.70 21.88 -16.23
N LEU A 266 -11.66 20.54 -16.15
CA LEU A 266 -11.88 19.81 -14.91
C LEU A 266 -10.82 20.19 -13.87
N LEU A 267 -9.55 20.20 -14.29
CA LEU A 267 -8.43 20.59 -13.42
C LEU A 267 -8.61 22.02 -12.89
N ALA A 268 -8.96 22.97 -13.76
CA ALA A 268 -9.20 24.35 -13.37
C ALA A 268 -10.38 24.48 -12.39
N GLY A 269 -11.47 23.75 -12.63
CA GLY A 269 -12.64 23.71 -11.76
C GLY A 269 -12.35 23.12 -10.38
N LEU A 270 -11.55 22.05 -10.31
CA LEU A 270 -11.29 21.32 -9.07
C LEU A 270 -10.21 21.95 -8.18
N LYS A 271 -9.24 22.66 -8.77
CA LYS A 271 -8.07 23.24 -8.06
C LYS A 271 -8.48 24.09 -6.84
N ASN A 272 -9.59 24.81 -6.94
CA ASN A 272 -10.10 25.70 -5.88
C ASN A 272 -11.49 25.33 -5.34
N ALA A 273 -12.02 24.17 -5.72
CA ALA A 273 -13.38 23.77 -5.34
C ALA A 273 -13.51 23.20 -3.91
N PHE A 274 -14.77 23.19 -3.43
CA PHE A 274 -15.33 22.56 -2.23
C PHE A 274 -14.53 21.36 -1.64
N PRO A 275 -14.63 21.17 -0.32
CA PRO A 275 -13.79 21.76 0.70
C PRO A 275 -12.47 21.02 0.90
N VAL A 276 -11.38 21.76 1.08
CA VAL A 276 -10.30 21.32 1.97
C VAL A 276 -10.55 21.94 3.33
N PHE A 277 -11.29 21.18 4.15
CA PHE A 277 -11.52 21.34 5.58
C PHE A 277 -12.38 22.52 6.07
N PRO A 278 -13.54 22.29 6.71
CA PRO A 278 -14.08 23.27 7.65
C PRO A 278 -13.31 23.16 8.98
N LEU A 279 -12.40 24.10 9.27
CA LEU A 279 -11.70 24.20 10.57
C LEU A 279 -12.65 24.63 11.72
N GLY A 280 -13.95 24.81 11.44
CA GLY A 280 -14.96 25.33 12.36
C GLY A 280 -15.31 24.39 13.51
N SER A 281 -14.75 24.70 14.69
CA SER A 281 -15.24 24.52 16.07
C SER A 281 -16.15 23.32 16.40
N LYS A 282 -15.60 22.10 16.35
CA LYS A 282 -15.83 20.92 17.23
C LYS A 282 -15.67 19.63 16.41
N ILE A 283 -14.42 19.25 16.16
CA ILE A 283 -14.07 18.01 15.47
C ILE A 283 -13.41 17.08 16.47
N SER A 284 -13.76 15.80 16.43
CA SER A 284 -13.12 14.79 17.26
C SER A 284 -11.63 14.69 16.93
N TYR A 285 -10.83 14.24 17.89
CA TYR A 285 -9.42 13.98 17.62
C TYR A 285 -9.22 12.90 16.55
N LYS A 286 -10.11 11.90 16.48
CA LYS A 286 -10.07 10.81 15.49
C LYS A 286 -10.17 11.35 14.07
N ASP A 287 -11.18 12.15 13.77
CA ASP A 287 -11.39 12.69 12.41
C ASP A 287 -10.23 13.56 11.93
N LYS A 288 -9.62 14.34 12.85
CA LYS A 288 -8.44 15.15 12.55
C LYS A 288 -7.27 14.27 12.10
N ILE A 289 -7.06 13.14 12.80
CA ILE A 289 -6.00 12.20 12.47
C ILE A 289 -6.32 11.43 11.20
N ASP A 290 -7.58 11.06 10.95
CA ASP A 290 -7.99 10.32 9.75
C ASP A 290 -7.75 11.10 8.46
N LEU A 291 -8.11 12.39 8.42
CA LEU A 291 -7.77 13.25 7.30
C LEU A 291 -6.26 13.34 7.10
N PHE A 292 -5.51 13.58 8.18
CA PHE A 292 -4.09 13.80 8.06
C PHE A 292 -3.36 12.52 7.62
N LYS A 293 -3.81 11.36 8.09
CA LYS A 293 -3.37 10.04 7.59
C LYS A 293 -3.65 9.89 6.11
N LEU A 294 -4.89 10.13 5.67
CA LEU A 294 -5.26 9.91 4.27
C LEU A 294 -4.50 10.85 3.33
N ALA A 295 -4.33 12.12 3.71
CA ALA A 295 -3.50 13.07 2.98
C ALA A 295 -2.03 12.63 2.92
N ALA A 296 -1.52 12.03 4.01
CA ALA A 296 -0.17 11.48 4.06
C ALA A 296 0.00 10.26 3.15
N ILE A 297 -0.99 9.36 3.10
CA ILE A 297 -1.03 8.19 2.21
C ILE A 297 -1.01 8.65 0.75
N GLN A 298 -1.91 9.58 0.43
CA GLN A 298 -2.08 10.08 -0.93
C GLN A 298 -0.87 10.88 -1.43
N GLY A 299 -0.15 11.55 -0.54
CA GLY A 299 0.83 12.55 -0.96
C GLY A 299 0.23 13.94 -1.19
N ASP A 300 -0.97 14.21 -0.70
CA ASP A 300 -1.65 15.51 -0.85
C ASP A 300 -0.97 16.59 0.00
N MET A 301 0.05 17.20 -0.60
CA MET A 301 0.86 18.22 0.05
C MET A 301 0.08 19.48 0.43
N VAL A 302 -0.96 19.80 -0.33
CA VAL A 302 -1.81 20.96 -0.04
C VAL A 302 -2.59 20.71 1.25
N THR A 303 -3.21 19.54 1.37
CA THR A 303 -3.95 19.14 2.58
C THR A 303 -3.01 18.92 3.76
N VAL A 304 -1.84 18.29 3.56
CA VAL A 304 -0.80 18.15 4.59
C VAL A 304 -0.38 19.50 5.16
N LYS A 305 -0.07 20.50 4.31
CA LYS A 305 0.28 21.85 4.77
C LYS A 305 -0.84 22.52 5.55
N LYS A 306 -2.10 22.34 5.13
CA LYS A 306 -3.26 22.85 5.87
C LYS A 306 -3.42 22.18 7.24
N CYS A 307 -3.24 20.86 7.32
CA CYS A 307 -3.25 20.13 8.60
C CYS A 307 -2.13 20.61 9.54
N LEU A 308 -0.92 20.82 9.00
CA LEU A 308 0.23 21.34 9.77
C LEU A 308 -0.03 22.75 10.29
N ASN A 309 -0.52 23.66 9.43
CA ASN A 309 -0.85 25.04 9.81
C ASN A 309 -1.97 25.10 10.86
N ALA A 310 -2.89 24.14 10.84
CA ALA A 310 -3.94 23.98 11.83
C ALA A 310 -3.47 23.32 13.14
N GLY A 311 -2.18 22.96 13.27
CA GLY A 311 -1.61 22.38 14.48
C GLY A 311 -2.04 20.93 14.73
N LEU A 312 -2.42 20.17 13.71
CA LEU A 312 -2.77 18.75 13.86
C LEU A 312 -1.52 17.93 14.22
N SER A 313 -1.69 16.93 15.08
CA SER A 313 -0.58 16.11 15.56
C SER A 313 -0.08 15.15 14.48
N VAL A 314 1.17 15.37 14.06
CA VAL A 314 1.92 14.53 13.11
C VAL A 314 2.16 13.10 13.64
N PHE A 315 2.34 12.98 14.95
CA PHE A 315 2.70 11.75 15.66
C PHE A 315 1.51 11.16 16.45
N SER A 316 0.29 11.59 16.12
CA SER A 316 -0.93 11.31 16.89
C SER A 316 -0.71 11.50 18.42
N LYS A 317 -0.48 10.43 19.18
CA LYS A 317 -0.35 10.37 20.64
C LYS A 317 1.11 10.21 21.11
N LYS A 318 1.30 10.19 22.44
CA LYS A 318 2.51 9.69 23.10
C LYS A 318 2.11 8.45 23.91
N PRO A 319 2.68 7.25 23.68
CA PRO A 319 3.70 6.89 22.69
C PRO A 319 3.21 6.95 21.23
N LEU A 320 4.15 6.75 20.28
CA LEU A 320 3.86 6.79 18.84
C LEU A 320 2.97 5.58 18.51
N ASP A 321 1.89 5.76 17.75
CA ASP A 321 0.99 4.67 17.39
C ASP A 321 0.93 4.47 15.87
N ASP A 322 0.46 3.29 15.43
CA ASP A 322 0.33 2.91 14.02
C ASP A 322 -0.65 3.79 13.23
N ASN A 323 -1.46 4.58 13.95
CA ASN A 323 -2.39 5.55 13.38
C ASN A 323 -1.75 6.94 13.21
N SER A 324 -0.43 7.09 13.41
CA SER A 324 0.25 8.37 13.23
C SER A 324 0.37 8.72 11.75
N PRO A 325 -0.04 9.93 11.32
CA PRO A 325 0.12 10.39 9.94
C PRO A 325 1.54 10.25 9.39
N ILE A 326 2.55 10.53 10.23
CA ILE A 326 3.95 10.39 9.83
C ILE A 326 4.35 8.96 9.49
N LEU A 327 3.77 7.97 10.17
CA LEU A 327 4.04 6.56 9.86
C LEU A 327 3.42 6.16 8.53
N LYS A 328 2.24 6.69 8.20
CA LYS A 328 1.65 6.48 6.88
C LYS A 328 2.48 7.09 5.75
N ALA A 329 3.11 8.24 5.97
CA ALA A 329 4.07 8.78 5.01
C ALA A 329 5.29 7.85 4.82
N ILE A 330 5.80 7.22 5.89
CA ILE A 330 6.89 6.22 5.80
C ILE A 330 6.42 4.96 5.07
N ASP A 331 5.26 4.44 5.47
CA ASP A 331 4.66 3.24 4.88
C ASP A 331 4.39 3.43 3.40
N GLN A 332 4.17 4.65 2.91
CA GLN A 332 3.97 4.94 1.48
C GLN A 332 5.18 5.57 0.78
N GLY A 333 6.34 5.68 1.44
CA GLY A 333 7.55 6.24 0.82
C GLY A 333 7.42 7.72 0.42
N ARG A 334 6.48 8.46 1.02
CA ARG A 334 6.19 9.86 0.67
C ARG A 334 7.23 10.80 1.28
N ARG A 335 8.42 10.85 0.67
CA ARG A 335 9.57 11.66 1.13
C ARG A 335 9.19 13.11 1.44
N ASP A 336 8.58 13.82 0.49
CA ASP A 336 8.30 15.25 0.65
C ASP A 336 7.28 15.53 1.77
N VAL A 337 6.27 14.66 1.89
CA VAL A 337 5.30 14.69 2.99
C VAL A 337 5.98 14.47 4.32
N PHE A 338 6.79 13.41 4.41
CA PHE A 338 7.55 13.09 5.60
C PHE A 338 8.44 14.26 6.02
N ALA A 339 9.14 14.86 5.06
CA ALA A 339 10.04 15.98 5.26
C ALA A 339 9.30 17.23 5.78
N ALA A 340 8.12 17.55 5.23
CA ALA A 340 7.29 18.65 5.72
C ALA A 340 6.78 18.40 7.16
N MET A 341 6.36 17.16 7.45
CA MET A 341 5.87 16.75 8.77
C MET A 341 6.97 16.83 9.83
N ILE A 342 8.18 16.34 9.53
CA ILE A 342 9.25 16.28 10.53
C ILE A 342 9.86 17.65 10.80
N ARG A 343 9.96 18.52 9.79
CA ARG A 343 10.37 19.94 9.99
C ARG A 343 9.42 20.69 10.93
N SER A 344 8.15 20.31 10.95
CA SER A 344 7.15 20.89 11.86
C SER A 344 7.20 20.30 13.29
N SER A 345 7.94 19.20 13.51
CA SER A 345 8.01 18.51 14.81
C SER A 345 9.36 17.80 15.06
N PRO A 346 10.51 18.50 14.96
CA PRO A 346 11.83 17.87 14.98
C PRO A 346 12.20 17.25 16.35
N ASN A 347 11.56 17.69 17.43
CA ASN A 347 11.88 17.22 18.78
C ASN A 347 11.38 15.79 19.08
N ARG A 348 10.66 15.14 18.15
CA ARG A 348 10.03 13.82 18.35
C ARG A 348 10.64 12.70 17.49
N LEU A 349 11.76 12.95 16.80
CA LEU A 349 12.44 12.00 15.90
C LEU A 349 12.69 10.61 16.52
N ASN A 350 13.10 10.58 17.78
CA ASN A 350 13.48 9.35 18.49
C ASN A 350 12.32 8.70 19.26
N GLN A 351 11.08 9.14 19.03
CA GLN A 351 9.94 8.60 19.73
C GLN A 351 9.73 7.13 19.35
N LYS A 352 9.57 6.29 20.37
CA LYS A 352 9.31 4.87 20.22
C LYS A 352 7.82 4.61 20.00
N ARG A 353 7.56 3.70 19.06
CA ARG A 353 6.24 3.15 18.77
C ARG A 353 5.77 2.25 19.90
N LYS A 354 4.48 2.31 20.21
CA LYS A 354 3.87 1.59 21.33
C LYS A 354 3.98 0.06 21.18
N SER A 355 3.81 -0.44 19.96
CA SER A 355 3.67 -1.87 19.67
C SER A 355 4.99 -2.63 19.79
N ASP A 356 6.09 -2.05 19.33
CA ASP A 356 7.38 -2.76 19.19
C ASP A 356 8.60 -1.93 19.61
N GLY A 357 8.41 -0.69 20.06
CA GLY A 357 9.51 0.18 20.43
C GLY A 357 10.28 0.77 19.24
N ALA A 358 9.84 0.52 18.01
CA ALA A 358 10.49 1.02 16.81
C ALA A 358 10.43 2.56 16.72
N THR A 359 11.50 3.18 16.24
CA THR A 359 11.53 4.63 15.92
C THR A 359 11.23 4.85 14.44
N LEU A 360 11.09 6.11 14.01
CA LEU A 360 10.94 6.44 12.59
C LEU A 360 12.07 5.84 11.73
N LEU A 361 13.31 5.85 12.23
CA LEU A 361 14.46 5.31 11.50
C LEU A 361 14.37 3.79 11.32
N HIS A 362 13.92 3.04 12.34
CA HIS A 362 13.67 1.60 12.19
C HIS A 362 12.68 1.31 11.06
N LEU A 363 11.58 2.06 11.04
CA LEU A 363 10.50 1.86 10.07
C LEU A 363 10.95 2.27 8.66
N ALA A 364 11.72 3.35 8.52
CA ALA A 364 12.30 3.77 7.24
C ALA A 364 13.29 2.73 6.69
N CYS A 365 14.18 2.19 7.52
CA CYS A 365 15.11 1.11 7.14
C CYS A 365 14.37 -0.19 6.79
N LYS A 366 13.37 -0.57 7.59
CA LYS A 366 12.52 -1.75 7.33
C LYS A 366 11.78 -1.66 5.99
N LYS A 367 11.43 -0.45 5.55
CA LYS A 367 10.65 -0.19 4.35
C LYS A 367 11.49 0.14 3.12
N GLY A 368 12.83 0.12 3.20
CA GLY A 368 13.72 0.46 2.08
C GLY A 368 13.61 1.93 1.63
N GLY A 369 13.21 2.83 2.52
CA GLY A 369 12.93 4.23 2.17
C GLY A 369 14.18 5.10 2.15
N ASN A 370 15.10 4.93 1.19
CA ASN A 370 16.38 5.68 1.12
C ASN A 370 16.16 7.19 1.29
N GLY A 371 15.24 7.77 0.50
CA GLY A 371 14.93 9.20 0.60
C GLY A 371 14.37 9.64 1.96
N ILE A 372 13.67 8.76 2.70
CA ILE A 372 13.20 9.08 4.06
C ILE A 372 14.36 9.00 5.07
N VAL A 373 15.25 8.02 4.90
CA VAL A 373 16.47 7.91 5.71
C VAL A 373 17.35 9.13 5.49
N GLU A 374 17.53 9.58 4.25
CA GLU A 374 18.24 10.84 3.92
C GLU A 374 17.67 12.05 4.66
N GLU A 375 16.34 12.21 4.73
CA GLU A 375 15.72 13.31 5.49
C GLU A 375 15.96 13.15 7.00
N LEU A 376 15.94 11.93 7.53
CA LEU A 376 16.15 11.67 8.96
C LEU A 376 17.60 11.93 9.39
N VAL A 377 18.60 11.43 8.66
CA VAL A 377 20.01 11.48 9.08
C VAL A 377 20.58 12.90 9.13
N GLN A 378 19.94 13.86 8.46
CA GLN A 378 20.25 15.29 8.54
C GLN A 378 20.09 15.87 9.96
N PHE A 379 19.28 15.23 10.82
CA PHE A 379 19.06 15.72 12.17
C PHE A 379 20.18 15.27 13.12
N LYS A 380 20.93 16.23 13.67
CA LYS A 380 22.04 15.94 14.61
C LYS A 380 21.62 15.13 15.84
N ARG A 381 20.40 15.36 16.35
CA ARG A 381 19.84 14.71 17.55
C ARG A 381 19.21 13.33 17.27
N LEU A 382 19.24 12.85 16.03
CA LEU A 382 18.75 11.51 15.71
C LEU A 382 19.61 10.45 16.39
N ASN A 383 18.98 9.52 17.10
CA ASN A 383 19.64 8.34 17.64
C ASN A 383 19.63 7.24 16.57
N VAL A 384 20.77 7.07 15.90
CA VAL A 384 20.96 6.07 14.83
C VAL A 384 20.95 4.65 15.37
N ASP A 385 21.39 4.47 16.63
CA ASP A 385 21.57 3.18 17.30
C ASP A 385 20.44 2.87 18.30
N ALA A 386 19.28 3.52 18.15
CA ALA A 386 18.14 3.22 18.99
C ALA A 386 17.79 1.72 18.90
N GLN A 387 17.54 1.06 20.02
CA GLN A 387 17.10 -0.33 20.06
C GLN A 387 15.58 -0.42 20.27
N ASP A 388 14.90 -1.22 19.44
CA ASP A 388 13.49 -1.57 19.62
C ASP A 388 13.29 -2.58 20.78
N PHE A 389 12.07 -3.09 21.00
CA PHE A 389 11.81 -4.05 22.08
C PHE A 389 12.50 -5.40 21.90
N ASN A 390 12.99 -5.73 20.70
CA ASN A 390 13.78 -6.93 20.43
C ASN A 390 15.29 -6.66 20.49
N GLY A 391 15.71 -5.43 20.82
CA GLY A 391 17.11 -5.04 20.79
C GLY A 391 17.64 -4.75 19.38
N MET A 392 16.79 -4.82 18.36
CA MET A 392 17.18 -4.58 16.97
C MET A 392 17.48 -3.09 16.78
N THR A 393 18.54 -2.78 16.02
CA THR A 393 18.85 -1.42 15.57
C THR A 393 18.31 -1.19 14.15
N PRO A 394 18.17 0.07 13.69
CA PRO A 394 17.77 0.35 12.31
C PRO A 394 18.74 -0.24 11.28
N LEU A 395 20.04 -0.27 11.56
CA LEU A 395 21.02 -0.91 10.67
C LEU A 395 20.74 -2.42 10.55
N MET A 396 20.41 -3.12 11.64
CA MET A 396 20.02 -4.54 11.58
C MET A 396 18.78 -4.75 10.70
N TYR A 397 17.79 -3.85 10.76
CA TYR A 397 16.63 -3.92 9.85
C TYR A 397 17.03 -3.75 8.38
N ALA A 398 17.95 -2.83 8.07
CA ALA A 398 18.45 -2.64 6.71
C ALA A 398 19.24 -3.86 6.21
N CYS A 399 20.05 -4.48 7.07
CA CYS A 399 20.87 -5.65 6.73
C CYS A 399 20.06 -6.94 6.57
N ARG A 400 18.93 -7.08 7.28
CA ARG A 400 18.09 -8.29 7.24
C ARG A 400 17.24 -8.40 5.97
N LEU A 401 17.01 -7.32 5.24
CA LEU A 401 16.04 -7.30 4.14
C LEU A 401 16.73 -7.21 2.78
N SER A 402 17.05 -8.35 2.17
CA SER A 402 17.65 -8.41 0.82
C SER A 402 16.69 -8.01 -0.31
N ILE A 403 15.37 -8.16 -0.09
CA ILE A 403 14.33 -7.93 -1.10
C ILE A 403 14.08 -6.45 -1.44
N TYR A 404 14.65 -5.50 -0.69
CA TYR A 404 14.49 -4.06 -0.93
C TYR A 404 15.80 -3.34 -1.29
N THR A 405 16.93 -4.05 -1.31
CA THR A 405 18.28 -3.47 -1.30
C THR A 405 19.16 -4.04 -2.41
N ASN A 406 18.78 -3.80 -3.67
CA ASN A 406 19.77 -3.85 -4.76
C ASN A 406 20.67 -2.61 -4.76
N ASP A 407 20.41 -1.66 -3.87
CA ASP A 407 21.14 -0.41 -3.73
C ASP A 407 21.89 -0.38 -2.38
N ALA A 408 23.21 -0.24 -2.47
CA ALA A 408 24.12 -0.05 -1.35
C ALA A 408 23.83 1.23 -0.54
N GLN A 409 23.10 2.19 -1.14
CA GLN A 409 22.88 3.52 -0.59
C GLN A 409 22.31 3.51 0.84
N LEU A 410 21.33 2.65 1.14
CA LEU A 410 20.73 2.60 2.48
C LEU A 410 21.75 2.23 3.55
N ILE A 411 22.56 1.21 3.28
CA ILE A 411 23.61 0.75 4.21
C ILE A 411 24.67 1.84 4.35
N GLN A 412 25.12 2.41 3.23
CA GLN A 412 26.13 3.48 3.24
C GLN A 412 25.66 4.70 4.05
N LEU A 413 24.42 5.16 3.86
CA LEU A 413 23.86 6.28 4.63
C LEU A 413 23.87 6.01 6.15
N MET A 414 23.59 4.78 6.55
CA MET A 414 23.63 4.38 7.97
C MET A 414 25.07 4.36 8.50
N LEU A 415 26.01 3.81 7.73
CA LEU A 415 27.44 3.76 8.09
C LEU A 415 28.06 5.16 8.17
N ASP A 416 27.79 6.02 7.19
CA ASP A 416 28.27 7.41 7.14
C ASP A 416 27.75 8.22 8.34
N ARG A 417 26.55 7.89 8.81
CA ARG A 417 25.97 8.53 10.00
C ARG A 417 26.47 7.95 11.33
N GLY A 418 27.33 6.94 11.28
CA GLY A 418 28.01 6.34 12.43
C GLY A 418 27.21 5.24 13.13
N ALA A 419 26.38 4.49 12.40
CA ALA A 419 25.68 3.33 12.96
C ALA A 419 26.67 2.29 13.50
N SER A 420 26.43 1.83 14.73
CA SER A 420 27.31 0.86 15.38
C SER A 420 27.16 -0.54 14.78
N LEU A 421 28.31 -1.15 14.48
CA LEU A 421 28.42 -2.52 13.96
C LEU A 421 28.45 -3.59 15.06
N THR A 422 28.60 -3.17 16.32
CA THR A 422 28.88 -4.08 17.45
C THR A 422 27.68 -4.30 18.38
N ILE A 423 26.62 -3.51 18.22
CA ILE A 423 25.39 -3.69 19.01
C ILE A 423 24.80 -5.06 18.70
N LYS A 424 24.34 -5.74 19.74
CA LYS A 424 23.68 -7.03 19.66
C LYS A 424 22.20 -6.90 20.01
N ASP A 425 21.36 -7.58 19.25
CA ASP A 425 19.95 -7.73 19.60
C ASP A 425 19.77 -8.73 20.75
N LYS A 426 18.51 -9.01 21.13
CA LYS A 426 18.21 -9.98 22.20
C LYS A 426 18.59 -11.42 21.87
N LYS A 427 18.85 -11.76 20.60
CA LYS A 427 19.36 -13.06 20.17
C LYS A 427 20.89 -13.10 20.16
N GLY A 428 21.55 -11.99 20.46
CA GLY A 428 23.01 -11.88 20.42
C GLY A 428 23.57 -11.58 19.03
N LEU A 429 22.72 -11.27 18.06
CA LEU A 429 23.08 -11.05 16.66
C LEU A 429 23.41 -9.57 16.40
N THR A 430 24.46 -9.33 15.63
CA THR A 430 24.90 -8.03 15.10
C THR A 430 24.29 -7.74 13.72
N ALA A 431 24.49 -6.53 13.19
CA ALA A 431 24.07 -6.20 11.83
C ALA A 431 24.70 -7.12 10.77
N LEU A 432 25.96 -7.54 10.97
CA LEU A 432 26.64 -8.47 10.06
C LEU A 432 26.00 -9.86 10.12
N ASP A 433 25.66 -10.35 11.31
CA ASP A 433 25.01 -11.65 11.47
C ASP A 433 23.66 -11.68 10.73
N HIS A 434 22.85 -10.61 10.83
CA HIS A 434 21.59 -10.47 10.07
C HIS A 434 21.81 -10.44 8.55
N ALA A 435 22.86 -9.78 8.05
CA ALA A 435 23.20 -9.79 6.62
C ALA A 435 23.59 -11.19 6.13
N GLN A 436 24.33 -11.94 6.94
CA GLN A 436 24.77 -13.30 6.61
C GLN A 436 23.62 -14.31 6.66
N GLU A 437 22.77 -14.26 7.70
CA GLU A 437 21.59 -15.12 7.84
C GLU A 437 20.63 -14.99 6.65
N THR A 438 20.55 -13.80 6.06
CA THR A 438 19.63 -13.50 4.95
C THR A 438 20.29 -13.49 3.58
N GLY A 439 21.61 -13.78 3.52
CA GLY A 439 22.37 -13.80 2.28
C GLY A 439 22.50 -12.44 1.60
N HIS A 440 22.35 -11.33 2.32
CA HIS A 440 22.44 -9.97 1.76
C HIS A 440 23.90 -9.57 1.49
N LYS A 441 24.43 -10.01 0.33
CA LYS A 441 25.85 -9.86 -0.03
C LYS A 441 26.38 -8.43 -0.10
N ILE A 442 25.57 -7.47 -0.54
CA ILE A 442 25.96 -6.05 -0.56
C ILE A 442 26.16 -5.53 0.87
N ALA A 443 25.22 -5.78 1.78
CA ALA A 443 25.37 -5.39 3.18
C ALA A 443 26.56 -6.10 3.83
N GLU A 444 26.72 -7.41 3.60
CA GLU A 444 27.86 -8.17 4.11
C GLU A 444 29.20 -7.54 3.68
N GLY A 445 29.37 -7.24 2.39
CA GLY A 445 30.58 -6.62 1.85
C GLY A 445 30.89 -5.26 2.48
N LEU A 446 29.91 -4.34 2.51
CA LEU A 446 30.08 -3.00 3.06
C LEU A 446 30.40 -3.01 4.56
N LEU A 447 29.76 -3.91 5.33
CA LEU A 447 30.01 -4.03 6.77
C LEU A 447 31.41 -4.58 7.04
N VAL A 448 31.86 -5.59 6.28
CA VAL A 448 33.21 -6.16 6.42
C VAL A 448 34.28 -5.14 6.06
N GLU A 449 34.08 -4.39 4.97
CA GLU A 449 34.95 -3.28 4.58
C GLU A 449 35.08 -2.26 5.72
N LYS A 450 33.95 -1.79 6.25
CA LYS A 450 33.92 -0.83 7.37
C LYS A 450 34.61 -1.37 8.63
N LEU A 451 34.40 -2.65 8.96
CA LEU A 451 35.08 -3.30 10.09
C LEU A 451 36.60 -3.37 9.91
N ASN A 452 37.08 -3.57 8.68
CA ASN A 452 38.51 -3.62 8.38
C ASN A 452 39.15 -2.22 8.41
N GLU A 453 38.45 -1.17 7.97
CA GLU A 453 38.87 0.23 8.15
C GLU A 453 39.09 0.55 9.64
N HIS A 454 38.16 0.16 10.51
CA HIS A 454 38.30 0.39 11.95
C HIS A 454 39.51 -0.35 12.55
N LYS A 455 39.78 -1.59 12.13
CA LYS A 455 40.94 -2.36 12.59
C LYS A 455 42.28 -1.75 12.14
N THR A 456 42.34 -1.22 10.92
CA THR A 456 43.57 -0.60 10.39
C THR A 456 43.86 0.77 11.02
N HIS A 457 42.83 1.57 11.30
CA HIS A 457 42.96 2.82 12.07
C HIS A 457 43.43 2.58 13.51
N ASP A 458 42.87 1.58 14.21
CA ASP A 458 43.29 1.22 15.58
C ASP A 458 44.76 0.75 15.64
N LEU A 459 45.25 0.07 14.59
CA LEU A 459 46.66 -0.34 14.48
C LEU A 459 47.58 0.84 14.13
N GLY A 460 47.12 1.79 13.32
CA GLY A 460 47.88 3.00 12.94
C GLY A 460 48.03 4.01 14.08
N GLU A 461 47.02 4.16 14.95
CA GLU A 461 47.12 5.02 16.14
C GLU A 461 47.93 4.36 17.28
N ARG A 462 47.80 3.05 17.47
CA ARG A 462 48.69 2.29 18.39
C ARG A 462 50.15 2.34 17.93
N GLY A 463 50.41 2.29 16.63
CA GLY A 463 51.76 2.43 16.06
C GLY A 463 52.44 3.78 16.32
N LYS A 464 51.69 4.84 16.67
CA LYS A 464 52.23 6.14 17.06
C LYS A 464 52.42 6.31 18.58
N HIS A 465 51.83 5.42 19.40
CA HIS A 465 51.88 5.50 20.86
C HIS A 465 52.55 4.32 21.57
N THR A 466 53.07 3.32 20.86
CA THR A 466 53.77 2.19 21.49
C THR A 466 55.21 2.03 20.96
N SER A 467 56.10 2.93 21.38
CA SER A 467 57.48 2.51 21.64
C SER A 467 57.52 1.98 23.08
N GLY A 468 57.51 0.65 23.21
CA GLY A 468 57.70 -0.04 24.49
C GLY A 468 56.40 -0.46 25.20
N ARG A 469 55.87 -1.63 24.83
CA ARG A 469 55.55 -2.75 25.76
C ARG A 469 54.92 -3.91 25.01
N HIS A 470 55.60 -5.04 25.09
CA HIS A 470 55.12 -6.37 24.72
C HIS A 470 53.81 -6.71 25.44
N PHE A 471 52.79 -7.17 24.72
CA PHE A 471 51.78 -8.08 25.26
C PHE A 471 51.30 -9.04 24.16
N THR A 472 51.33 -10.33 24.50
CA THR A 472 50.97 -11.51 23.71
C THR A 472 49.48 -11.88 23.87
N PHE A 473 49.06 -12.89 23.08
CA PHE A 473 47.77 -13.62 23.01
C PHE A 473 46.80 -13.11 21.91
N PHE A 474 46.18 -13.92 21.06
CA PHE A 474 45.89 -15.37 21.06
C PHE A 474 45.76 -15.88 19.59
N ASN A 475 46.47 -16.95 19.23
CA ASN A 475 46.38 -17.62 17.92
C ASN A 475 45.32 -18.74 17.97
N ALA A 476 44.37 -18.76 17.03
CA ALA A 476 43.51 -19.92 16.79
C ALA A 476 43.93 -20.62 15.50
N LYS A 477 44.23 -21.92 15.64
CA LYS A 477 44.77 -22.86 14.66
C LYS A 477 43.93 -22.94 13.37
N ILE A 478 44.59 -22.82 12.23
CA ILE A 478 44.13 -23.39 10.95
C ILE A 478 44.80 -24.76 10.80
N ASN A 479 43.99 -25.77 10.50
CA ASN A 479 44.41 -27.15 10.29
C ASN A 479 44.67 -27.34 8.80
N GLU A 480 45.93 -27.37 8.38
CA GLU A 480 46.33 -27.71 7.01
C GLU A 480 46.37 -29.23 6.85
N GLN A 481 45.61 -29.76 5.88
CA GLN A 481 45.87 -31.09 5.33
C GLN A 481 46.79 -30.97 4.11
N SER A 482 47.89 -31.68 4.24
CA SER A 482 48.98 -31.91 3.31
C SER A 482 48.57 -32.54 1.97
N ILE A 483 49.09 -32.00 0.86
CA ILE A 483 49.34 -32.75 -0.39
C ILE A 483 50.79 -32.45 -0.80
N PRO A 484 51.63 -33.46 -1.10
CA PRO A 484 53.07 -33.25 -1.28
C PRO A 484 53.43 -32.81 -2.71
N SER A 485 54.49 -32.02 -2.74
CA SER A 485 55.25 -31.50 -3.87
C SER A 485 55.87 -32.58 -4.78
N SER A 486 55.94 -32.28 -6.09
CA SER A 486 56.99 -32.77 -7.00
C SER A 486 57.41 -31.65 -7.96
N PRO A 487 58.67 -31.60 -8.44
CA PRO A 487 59.35 -30.36 -8.80
C PRO A 487 59.39 -30.05 -10.30
N LEU A 488 59.71 -28.78 -10.58
CA LEU A 488 60.03 -28.19 -11.87
C LEU A 488 61.12 -28.96 -12.65
N ASN A 489 60.97 -29.08 -13.98
CA ASN A 489 62.08 -28.77 -14.89
C ASN A 489 61.64 -28.38 -16.31
N ALA A 490 62.34 -27.41 -16.87
CA ALA A 490 62.18 -26.82 -18.20
C ALA A 490 62.70 -27.76 -19.32
N GLY A 491 62.05 -27.81 -20.48
CA GLY A 491 62.58 -27.17 -21.71
C GLY A 491 62.46 -28.10 -22.94
N PRO A 492 62.51 -27.57 -24.18
CA PRO A 492 61.89 -28.17 -25.37
C PRO A 492 62.89 -28.88 -26.31
N ALA A 493 62.41 -29.82 -27.15
CA ALA A 493 63.02 -30.15 -28.46
C ALA A 493 62.18 -31.15 -29.27
N ASN A 494 61.82 -30.72 -30.49
CA ASN A 494 61.82 -31.39 -31.79
C ASN A 494 61.29 -32.82 -32.04
N SER A 495 60.72 -32.89 -33.26
CA SER A 495 60.28 -33.99 -34.14
C SER A 495 58.97 -34.69 -33.80
#